data_AF-A0A328D0X2-F1
#
_entry.id   AF-A0A328D0X2-F1
#
_cell.length_a   1.000
_cell.length_b   1.000
_cell.length_c   1.000
_cell.angle_alpha   90.00
_cell.angle_beta   90.00
_cell.angle_gamma   90.00
#
_symmetry.space_group_name_H-M   'P 1'
#
loop_
_entity.id
_entity.type
_entity.pdbx_description
1 polymer ?
#
loop_
_entity_poly.entity_id
_entity_poly.type
_entity_poly.pdbx_seq_one_letter_code
_entity_poly.pdbx_strand_id
1 'polypeptide(L)'
;MGSFIYHMFSSSGVFTLGLYHLISATRTHLKSPREYSAKPLHHLSNFPSPSPRLRRLPLYLTILSLFIASAHQAIVSFDSDPLLKGHTPVHRFSSLQSAAILLCFLLLSLFPLLVSEPHDDIFFALASALFYLCFYSSSSSSSYQTSDLQAECDSVSARVFALSSILSLVIACNPRLFVAELLLAASICLQGLWIFQTGLSLYVDAFIPEGCHKLLDVISGVEGSTKCELEDSKLRAVALLDFVFVIHVFLVLLIVTIIYAISAGTIGRRLGSYEALPTSANPVAPNHIQMKALTGTQA
;
A
#
# COMPACT_ATOMS: atom_id res chain seq x y z
N MET A 1 -13.62 5.30 21.10
CA MET A 1 -12.42 4.42 21.18
C MET A 1 -12.42 3.34 20.09
N GLY A 2 -13.54 2.66 19.82
CA GLY A 2 -13.61 1.61 18.79
C GLY A 2 -13.16 2.03 17.38
N SER A 3 -13.57 3.22 16.92
CA SER A 3 -13.17 3.73 15.60
C SER A 3 -11.66 3.94 15.46
N PHE A 4 -10.98 4.43 16.50
CA PHE A 4 -9.52 4.58 16.48
C PHE A 4 -8.80 3.23 16.35
N ILE A 5 -9.26 2.22 17.09
CA ILE A 5 -8.71 0.85 17.02
C ILE A 5 -8.87 0.29 15.60
N TYR A 6 -10.01 0.56 14.95
CA TYR A 6 -10.21 0.19 13.55
C TYR A 6 -9.23 0.88 12.61
N HIS A 7 -9.01 2.20 12.76
CA HIS A 7 -8.01 2.93 11.96
C HIS A 7 -6.59 2.37 12.16
N MET A 8 -6.20 2.04 13.39
CA MET A 8 -4.91 1.41 13.68
C MET A 8 -4.77 0.05 12.99
N PHE A 9 -5.80 -0.80 13.08
CA PHE A 9 -5.78 -2.13 12.47
C PHE A 9 -5.74 -2.04 10.94
N SER A 10 -6.60 -1.20 10.37
CA SER A 10 -6.67 -0.96 8.92
C SER A 10 -5.35 -0.41 8.38
N SER A 11 -4.77 0.59 9.06
CA SER A 11 -3.45 1.15 8.71
C SER A 11 -2.37 0.08 8.70
N SER A 12 -2.27 -0.70 9.78
CA SER A 12 -1.25 -1.75 9.90
C SER A 12 -1.37 -2.79 8.79
N GLY A 13 -2.60 -3.18 8.45
CA GLY A 13 -2.87 -4.10 7.34
C GLY A 13 -2.42 -3.55 5.99
N VAL A 14 -2.85 -2.33 5.65
CA VAL A 14 -2.51 -1.68 4.37
C VAL A 14 -1.01 -1.40 4.28
N PHE A 15 -0.38 -0.93 5.35
CA PHE A 15 1.05 -0.67 5.40
C PHE A 15 1.88 -1.96 5.24
N THR A 16 1.51 -3.04 5.95
CA THR A 16 2.18 -4.33 5.83
C THR A 16 2.02 -4.93 4.43
N LEU A 17 0.85 -4.75 3.81
CA LEU A 17 0.62 -5.15 2.42
C LEU A 17 1.54 -4.37 1.47
N GLY A 18 1.58 -3.04 1.57
CA GLY A 18 2.49 -2.21 0.77
C GLY A 18 3.96 -2.62 0.93
N LEU A 19 4.40 -2.86 2.17
CA LEU A 19 5.76 -3.29 2.48
C LEU A 19 6.07 -4.67 1.86
N TYR A 20 5.11 -5.59 1.91
CA TYR A 20 5.23 -6.92 1.30
C TYR A 20 5.42 -6.83 -0.21
N HIS A 21 4.60 -6.03 -0.90
CA HIS A 21 4.73 -5.81 -2.33
C HIS A 21 6.06 -5.14 -2.68
N LEU A 22 6.46 -4.13 -1.90
CA LEU A 22 7.72 -3.40 -2.08
C LEU A 22 8.96 -4.31 -1.99
N ILE A 23 9.04 -5.14 -0.94
CA ILE A 23 10.14 -6.10 -0.75
C ILE A 23 10.13 -7.14 -1.87
N SER A 24 8.95 -7.64 -2.24
CA SER A 24 8.82 -8.71 -3.24
C SER A 24 9.19 -8.25 -4.64
N ALA A 25 8.68 -7.09 -5.07
CA ALA A 25 9.00 -6.48 -6.36
C ALA A 25 10.50 -6.19 -6.47
N THR A 26 11.08 -5.56 -5.44
CA THR A 26 12.52 -5.24 -5.38
C THR A 26 13.38 -6.50 -5.51
N ARG A 27 13.05 -7.57 -4.77
CA ARG A 27 13.80 -8.83 -4.85
C ARG A 27 13.68 -9.51 -6.21
N THR A 28 12.51 -9.50 -6.82
CA THR A 28 12.31 -10.08 -8.16
C THR A 28 13.12 -9.33 -9.20
N HIS A 29 13.10 -7.99 -9.16
CA HIS A 29 13.88 -7.14 -10.06
C HIS A 29 15.39 -7.36 -9.92
N LEU A 30 15.89 -7.45 -8.68
CA LEU A 30 17.32 -7.67 -8.43
C LEU A 30 17.80 -9.08 -8.80
N LYS A 31 16.92 -10.11 -8.80
CA LYS A 31 17.27 -11.47 -9.23
C LYS A 31 17.37 -11.59 -10.75
N SER A 32 16.42 -11.02 -11.48
CA SER A 32 16.32 -11.15 -12.94
C SER A 32 15.90 -9.83 -13.58
N PRO A 33 16.82 -8.84 -13.72
CA PRO A 33 16.46 -7.50 -14.22
C PRO A 33 16.00 -7.51 -15.68
N ARG A 34 16.48 -8.44 -16.51
CA ARG A 34 16.14 -8.53 -17.95
C ARG A 34 14.81 -9.22 -18.24
N GLU A 35 14.34 -10.08 -17.35
CA GLU A 35 13.08 -10.84 -17.48
C GLU A 35 12.00 -10.32 -16.54
N TYR A 36 12.18 -9.11 -16.01
CA TYR A 36 11.25 -8.54 -15.06
C TYR A 36 9.88 -8.28 -15.69
N SER A 37 8.85 -8.81 -15.06
CA SER A 37 7.45 -8.49 -15.34
C SER A 37 6.73 -8.32 -14.00
N ALA A 38 5.97 -7.25 -13.89
CA ALA A 38 5.14 -6.96 -12.74
C ALA A 38 4.14 -8.08 -12.53
N LYS A 39 4.03 -8.54 -11.29
CA LYS A 39 3.07 -9.58 -10.91
C LYS A 39 2.11 -8.99 -9.89
N PRO A 40 0.79 -9.05 -10.15
CA PRO A 40 -0.19 -8.43 -9.27
C PRO A 40 -0.19 -9.05 -7.87
N LEU A 41 0.19 -10.32 -7.78
CA LEU A 41 0.36 -11.00 -6.51
C LEU A 41 1.68 -11.76 -6.47
N HIS A 42 2.64 -11.21 -5.75
CA HIS A 42 3.86 -11.93 -5.45
C HIS A 42 3.54 -13.08 -4.51
N HIS A 43 3.87 -14.30 -4.90
CA HIS A 43 3.77 -15.45 -4.01
C HIS A 43 4.90 -15.39 -2.97
N LEU A 44 4.67 -15.89 -1.74
CA LEU A 44 5.69 -15.95 -0.68
C LEU A 44 6.94 -16.79 -1.05
N SER A 45 6.94 -17.41 -2.24
CA SER A 45 8.04 -18.13 -2.88
C SER A 45 9.35 -17.35 -3.01
N ASN A 46 9.34 -16.01 -2.84
CA ASN A 46 10.56 -15.21 -2.82
C ASN A 46 11.37 -15.31 -1.51
N PHE A 47 10.86 -16.02 -0.50
CA PHE A 47 11.57 -16.37 0.73
C PHE A 47 12.11 -17.80 0.66
N PRO A 48 13.28 -18.09 1.29
CA PRO A 48 14.03 -19.34 1.06
C PRO A 48 13.35 -20.63 1.51
N SER A 49 12.22 -20.57 2.23
CA SER A 49 11.50 -21.77 2.68
C SER A 49 10.02 -21.46 2.96
N PRO A 50 9.12 -21.59 1.98
CA PRO A 50 7.70 -21.65 2.25
C PRO A 50 7.17 -23.04 1.89
N SER A 51 6.55 -23.72 2.87
CA SER A 51 5.67 -24.85 2.58
C SER A 51 4.57 -24.41 1.59
N PRO A 52 3.99 -25.33 0.79
CA PRO A 52 3.00 -24.98 -0.24
C PRO A 52 1.77 -24.24 0.30
N ARG A 53 1.45 -24.42 1.60
CA ARG A 53 0.35 -23.72 2.29
C ARG A 53 0.70 -22.27 2.65
N LEU A 54 1.95 -21.98 3.04
CA LEU A 54 2.38 -20.61 3.36
C LEU A 54 2.52 -19.73 2.12
N ARG A 55 2.62 -20.31 0.92
CA ARG A 55 2.77 -19.58 -0.34
C ARG A 55 1.63 -18.60 -0.63
N ARG A 56 0.39 -18.94 -0.22
CA ARG A 56 -0.83 -18.15 -0.43
C ARG A 56 -1.30 -17.39 0.82
N LEU A 57 -0.54 -17.44 1.91
CA LEU A 57 -0.87 -16.75 3.16
C LEU A 57 -1.14 -15.23 3.00
N PRO A 58 -0.34 -14.44 2.25
CA PRO A 58 -0.64 -13.00 2.09
C PRO A 58 -1.96 -12.75 1.36
N LEU A 59 -2.34 -13.62 0.42
CA LEU A 59 -3.63 -13.57 -0.28
C LEU A 59 -4.78 -13.79 0.70
N TYR A 60 -4.72 -14.86 1.51
CA TYR A 60 -5.75 -15.16 2.50
C TYR A 60 -5.89 -14.08 3.57
N LEU A 61 -4.77 -13.51 4.03
CA LEU A 61 -4.81 -12.38 4.97
C LEU A 61 -5.45 -11.14 4.34
N THR A 62 -5.17 -10.87 3.07
CA THR A 62 -5.78 -9.75 2.34
C THR A 62 -7.29 -9.95 2.22
N ILE A 63 -7.75 -11.14 1.79
CA ILE A 63 -9.20 -11.47 1.72
C ILE A 63 -9.86 -11.29 3.09
N LEU A 64 -9.27 -11.85 4.15
CA LEU A 64 -9.82 -11.76 5.50
C LEU A 64 -9.90 -10.30 5.98
N SER A 65 -8.86 -9.51 5.74
CA SER A 65 -8.83 -8.09 6.10
C SER A 65 -9.87 -7.27 5.35
N LEU A 66 -10.05 -7.51 4.04
CA LEU A 66 -11.06 -6.85 3.22
C LEU A 66 -12.48 -7.24 3.64
N PHE A 67 -12.69 -8.50 4.03
CA PHE A 67 -13.97 -8.98 4.53
C PHE A 67 -14.34 -8.32 5.88
N ILE A 68 -13.38 -8.28 6.81
CA ILE A 68 -13.59 -7.61 8.10
C ILE A 68 -13.85 -6.11 7.88
N ALA A 69 -13.10 -5.47 6.98
CA ALA A 69 -13.25 -4.06 6.69
C ALA A 69 -14.62 -3.75 6.04
N SER A 70 -15.07 -4.55 5.07
CA SER A 70 -16.38 -4.36 4.44
C SER A 70 -17.53 -4.62 5.40
N ALA A 71 -17.42 -5.67 6.24
CA ALA A 71 -18.40 -5.95 7.29
C ALA A 71 -18.47 -4.81 8.32
N HIS A 72 -17.33 -4.27 8.75
CA HIS A 72 -17.28 -3.12 9.66
C HIS A 72 -17.98 -1.89 9.05
N GLN A 73 -17.65 -1.52 7.81
CA GLN A 73 -18.29 -0.37 7.13
C GLN A 73 -19.79 -0.60 6.88
N ALA A 74 -20.21 -1.84 6.64
CA ALA A 74 -21.62 -2.19 6.54
C ALA A 74 -22.34 -2.06 7.90
N ILE A 75 -21.77 -2.58 8.98
CA ILE A 75 -22.35 -2.46 10.33
C ILE A 75 -22.46 -0.99 10.73
N VAL A 76 -21.41 -0.19 10.52
CA VAL A 76 -21.42 1.26 10.79
C VAL A 76 -22.47 2.00 9.94
N SER A 77 -22.81 1.50 8.75
CA SER A 77 -23.89 2.09 7.94
C SER A 77 -25.30 1.85 8.50
N PHE A 78 -25.49 0.75 9.24
CA PHE A 78 -26.76 0.41 9.90
C PHE A 78 -26.88 0.99 11.31
N ASP A 79 -25.75 1.35 11.93
CA ASP A 79 -25.71 1.99 13.24
C ASP A 79 -26.13 3.45 13.15
N SER A 80 -27.45 3.64 13.13
CA SER A 80 -28.05 4.95 13.01
C SER A 80 -28.77 5.32 14.28
N ASP A 81 -28.10 6.07 15.15
CA ASP A 81 -28.76 6.79 16.23
C ASP A 81 -29.37 8.09 15.68
N PRO A 82 -30.71 8.17 15.50
CA PRO A 82 -31.37 9.35 14.95
C PRO A 82 -31.28 10.56 15.89
N LEU A 83 -31.00 10.36 17.17
CA LEU A 83 -30.84 11.41 18.18
C LEU A 83 -29.43 12.06 18.16
N LEU A 84 -28.43 11.40 17.58
CA LEU A 84 -27.01 11.81 17.57
C LEU A 84 -26.46 12.07 16.14
N LYS A 85 -27.20 11.84 15.04
CA LYS A 85 -26.63 12.01 13.69
C LYS A 85 -27.44 12.90 12.73
N GLY A 86 -28.56 13.45 13.20
CA GLY A 86 -29.43 14.30 12.40
C GLY A 86 -30.20 13.54 11.32
N HIS A 87 -31.16 14.24 10.69
CA HIS A 87 -32.11 13.65 9.74
C HIS A 87 -31.54 13.34 8.34
N THR A 88 -30.31 13.75 8.01
CA THR A 88 -29.75 13.59 6.67
C THR A 88 -28.92 12.29 6.56
N PRO A 89 -29.31 11.33 5.70
CA PRO A 89 -28.68 10.00 5.62
C PRO A 89 -27.30 9.98 4.94
N VAL A 90 -26.63 11.12 4.80
CA VAL A 90 -25.38 11.30 4.04
C VAL A 90 -24.27 10.36 4.55
N HIS A 91 -24.11 10.24 5.88
CA HIS A 91 -23.14 9.34 6.48
C HIS A 91 -23.40 7.86 6.13
N ARG A 92 -24.68 7.44 6.04
CA ARG A 92 -25.02 6.05 5.71
C ARG A 92 -24.64 5.71 4.27
N PHE A 93 -24.96 6.61 3.34
CA PHE A 93 -24.62 6.41 1.92
C PHE A 93 -23.11 6.44 1.69
N SER A 94 -22.38 7.33 2.37
CA SER A 94 -20.91 7.34 2.34
C SER A 94 -20.32 6.02 2.85
N SER A 95 -20.79 5.52 4.00
CA SER A 95 -20.30 4.27 4.58
C SER A 95 -20.62 3.06 3.69
N LEU A 96 -21.81 3.06 3.08
CA LEU A 96 -22.24 2.01 2.15
C LEU A 96 -21.47 2.04 0.83
N GLN A 97 -21.14 3.23 0.31
CA GLN A 97 -20.26 3.39 -0.84
C GLN A 97 -18.86 2.83 -0.54
N SER A 98 -18.27 3.16 0.61
CA SER A 98 -16.99 2.59 1.06
C SER A 98 -17.06 1.07 1.21
N ALA A 99 -18.15 0.54 1.79
CA ALA A 99 -18.36 -0.91 1.92
C ALA A 99 -18.44 -1.60 0.55
N ALA A 100 -19.13 -1.00 -0.43
CA ALA A 100 -19.24 -1.53 -1.78
C ALA A 100 -17.88 -1.56 -2.50
N ILE A 101 -17.07 -0.51 -2.37
CA ILE A 101 -15.73 -0.45 -2.95
C ILE A 101 -14.83 -1.55 -2.33
N LEU A 102 -14.86 -1.71 -1.00
CA LEU A 102 -14.10 -2.77 -0.32
C LEU A 102 -14.56 -4.17 -0.75
N LEU A 103 -15.86 -4.37 -1.01
CA LEU A 103 -16.39 -5.61 -1.57
C LEU A 103 -15.87 -5.85 -2.98
N CYS A 104 -15.77 -4.83 -3.82
CA CYS A 104 -15.15 -4.96 -5.14
C CYS A 104 -13.66 -5.34 -5.05
N PHE A 105 -12.90 -4.77 -4.11
CA PHE A 105 -11.52 -5.21 -3.84
C PHE A 105 -11.45 -6.66 -3.35
N LEU A 106 -12.42 -7.09 -2.52
CA LEU A 106 -12.53 -8.48 -2.08
C LEU A 106 -12.76 -9.40 -3.28
N LEU A 107 -13.68 -9.06 -4.18
CA LEU A 107 -13.91 -9.83 -5.41
C LEU A 107 -12.67 -9.90 -6.30
N LEU A 108 -11.95 -8.78 -6.47
CA LEU A 108 -10.69 -8.76 -7.21
C LEU A 108 -9.64 -9.66 -6.55
N SER A 109 -9.56 -9.69 -5.22
CA SER A 109 -8.62 -10.56 -4.49
C SER A 109 -8.99 -12.05 -4.58
N LEU A 110 -10.26 -12.38 -4.82
CA LEU A 110 -10.74 -13.74 -5.05
C LEU A 110 -10.52 -14.21 -6.50
N PHE A 111 -10.37 -13.29 -7.45
CA PHE A 111 -10.23 -13.60 -8.88
C PHE A 111 -9.08 -14.60 -9.19
N PRO A 112 -7.85 -14.45 -8.64
CA PRO A 112 -6.77 -15.42 -8.84
C PRO A 112 -7.01 -16.79 -8.19
N LEU A 113 -8.00 -16.90 -7.31
CA LEU A 113 -8.39 -18.16 -6.67
C LEU A 113 -9.42 -18.94 -7.49
N LEU A 114 -10.24 -18.21 -8.26
CA LEU A 114 -11.31 -18.76 -9.10
C LEU A 114 -10.83 -19.10 -10.51
N VAL A 115 -9.88 -18.32 -11.03
CA VAL A 115 -9.34 -18.48 -12.39
C VAL A 115 -7.96 -19.13 -12.33
N SER A 116 -7.77 -20.23 -13.05
CA SER A 116 -6.51 -20.98 -13.07
C SER A 116 -5.35 -20.22 -13.72
N GLU A 117 -5.63 -19.37 -14.72
CA GLU A 117 -4.65 -18.55 -15.44
C GLU A 117 -5.18 -17.11 -15.59
N PRO A 118 -5.12 -16.30 -14.52
CA PRO A 118 -5.51 -14.91 -14.60
C PRO A 118 -4.50 -14.15 -15.47
N HIS A 119 -4.99 -13.35 -16.42
CA HIS A 119 -4.14 -12.42 -17.16
C HIS A 119 -3.79 -11.25 -16.23
N ASP A 120 -2.50 -11.07 -15.95
CA ASP A 120 -1.98 -10.04 -15.02
C ASP A 120 -2.43 -8.62 -15.43
N ASP A 121 -2.50 -8.35 -16.74
CA ASP A 121 -2.91 -7.05 -17.29
C ASP A 121 -4.36 -6.69 -16.94
N ILE A 122 -5.27 -7.67 -16.98
CA ILE A 122 -6.69 -7.48 -16.62
C ILE A 122 -6.81 -7.20 -15.12
N PHE A 123 -6.03 -7.89 -14.30
CA PHE A 123 -6.02 -7.63 -12.85
C PHE A 123 -5.57 -6.20 -12.55
N PHE A 124 -4.48 -5.73 -13.17
CA PHE A 124 -4.00 -4.37 -12.98
C PHE A 124 -4.97 -3.31 -13.54
N ALA A 125 -5.64 -3.59 -14.66
CA ALA A 125 -6.68 -2.72 -15.21
C ALA A 125 -7.90 -2.61 -14.27
N LEU A 126 -8.36 -3.73 -13.71
CA LEU A 126 -9.43 -3.74 -12.71
C LEU A 126 -8.98 -3.02 -11.42
N ALA A 127 -7.76 -3.26 -10.95
CA ALA A 127 -7.20 -2.55 -9.80
C ALA A 127 -7.17 -1.02 -10.02
N SER A 128 -6.78 -0.57 -11.22
CA SER A 128 -6.82 0.84 -11.61
C SER A 128 -8.22 1.43 -11.49
N ALA A 129 -9.24 0.71 -11.97
CA ALA A 129 -10.64 1.14 -11.87
C ALA A 129 -11.11 1.23 -10.41
N LEU A 130 -10.73 0.26 -9.56
CA LEU A 130 -11.07 0.29 -8.13
C LEU A 130 -10.38 1.43 -7.38
N PHE A 131 -9.10 1.71 -7.67
CA PHE A 131 -8.42 2.87 -7.10
C PHE A 131 -9.05 4.19 -7.57
N TYR A 132 -9.53 4.26 -8.81
CA TYR A 132 -10.30 5.42 -9.27
C TYR A 132 -11.62 5.59 -8.51
N LEU A 133 -12.33 4.49 -8.20
CA LEU A 133 -13.52 4.53 -7.34
C LEU A 133 -13.20 5.02 -5.93
N CYS A 134 -12.06 4.62 -5.35
CA CYS A 134 -11.59 5.19 -4.08
C CYS A 134 -11.35 6.70 -4.19
N PHE A 135 -10.66 7.16 -5.24
CA PHE A 135 -10.45 8.59 -5.50
C PHE A 135 -11.78 9.36 -5.58
N TYR A 136 -12.74 8.85 -6.36
CA TYR A 136 -14.05 9.46 -6.51
C TYR A 136 -14.82 9.51 -5.19
N SER A 137 -14.79 8.41 -4.42
CA SER A 137 -15.44 8.33 -3.11
C SER A 137 -14.85 9.34 -2.12
N SER A 138 -13.53 9.35 -1.97
CA SER A 138 -12.84 10.27 -1.04
C SER A 138 -12.99 11.74 -1.45
N SER A 139 -12.95 12.06 -2.75
CA SER A 139 -13.21 13.43 -3.24
C SER A 139 -14.64 13.88 -3.04
N SER A 140 -15.59 12.94 -3.15
CA SER A 140 -16.99 13.22 -2.85
C SER A 140 -17.14 13.48 -1.34
N SER A 141 -16.58 12.61 -0.49
CA SER A 141 -16.57 12.75 0.97
C SER A 141 -16.05 14.10 1.42
N SER A 142 -14.92 14.56 0.89
CA SER A 142 -14.36 15.87 1.21
C SER A 142 -15.29 17.04 0.86
N SER A 143 -16.21 16.88 -0.09
CA SER A 143 -17.10 17.95 -0.56
C SER A 143 -18.37 18.11 0.29
N TYR A 144 -18.86 17.04 0.92
CA TYR A 144 -20.07 17.07 1.75
C TYR A 144 -19.81 16.91 3.26
N GLN A 145 -18.56 16.71 3.67
CA GLN A 145 -18.18 16.63 5.08
C GLN A 145 -18.45 17.96 5.79
N THR A 146 -19.00 17.90 6.99
CA THR A 146 -19.17 19.09 7.86
C THR A 146 -17.96 19.37 8.75
N SER A 147 -17.01 18.45 8.82
CA SER A 147 -15.75 18.58 9.57
C SER A 147 -14.63 18.96 8.61
N ASP A 148 -14.02 20.11 8.83
CA ASP A 148 -12.93 20.62 7.98
C ASP A 148 -11.71 19.71 8.00
N LEU A 149 -11.40 19.11 9.17
CA LEU A 149 -10.22 18.27 9.33
C LEU A 149 -10.37 16.92 8.62
N GLN A 150 -11.56 16.32 8.72
CA GLN A 150 -11.83 15.06 8.01
C GLN A 150 -11.90 15.27 6.50
N ALA A 151 -12.46 16.41 6.05
CA ALA A 151 -12.49 16.77 4.63
C ALA A 151 -11.07 16.85 4.03
N GLU A 152 -10.12 17.46 4.75
CA GLU A 152 -8.73 17.55 4.27
C GLU A 152 -8.04 16.19 4.28
N CYS A 153 -8.23 15.37 5.32
CA CYS A 153 -7.73 13.99 5.36
C CYS A 153 -8.22 13.16 4.15
N ASP A 154 -9.50 13.30 3.80
CA ASP A 154 -10.10 12.59 2.66
C ASP A 154 -9.62 13.15 1.32
N SER A 155 -9.45 14.47 1.20
CA SER A 155 -8.86 15.14 0.03
C SER A 155 -7.42 14.68 -0.24
N VAL A 156 -6.59 14.57 0.80
CA VAL A 156 -5.22 14.05 0.67
C VAL A 156 -5.25 12.56 0.28
N SER A 157 -6.11 11.75 0.92
CA SER A 157 -6.29 10.34 0.56
C SER A 157 -6.69 10.17 -0.90
N ALA A 158 -7.61 11.01 -1.39
CA ALA A 158 -8.05 11.02 -2.78
C ALA A 158 -6.88 11.23 -3.74
N ARG A 159 -6.01 12.22 -3.47
CA ARG A 159 -4.81 12.48 -4.29
C ARG A 159 -3.89 11.25 -4.34
N VAL A 160 -3.71 10.53 -3.24
CA VAL A 160 -2.91 9.29 -3.23
C VAL A 160 -3.59 8.16 -4.00
N PHE A 161 -4.92 8.02 -3.93
CA PHE A 161 -5.67 7.03 -4.73
C PHE A 161 -5.63 7.33 -6.23
N ALA A 162 -5.63 8.61 -6.63
CA ALA A 162 -5.46 9.00 -8.01
C ALA A 162 -4.08 8.58 -8.54
N LEU A 163 -3.02 8.80 -7.74
CA LEU A 163 -1.67 8.33 -8.08
C LEU A 163 -1.61 6.80 -8.21
N SER A 164 -2.20 6.04 -7.28
CA SER A 164 -2.21 4.57 -7.37
C SER A 164 -3.01 4.07 -8.57
N SER A 165 -4.11 4.74 -8.94
CA SER A 165 -4.88 4.42 -10.15
C SER A 165 -4.05 4.59 -11.41
N ILE A 166 -3.39 5.75 -11.59
CA ILE A 166 -2.52 6.02 -12.75
C ILE A 166 -1.38 5.01 -12.82
N LEU A 167 -0.73 4.72 -11.69
CA LEU A 167 0.37 3.75 -11.64
C LEU A 167 -0.10 2.33 -11.98
N SER A 168 -1.26 1.89 -11.49
CA SER A 168 -1.85 0.60 -11.89
C SER A 168 -2.17 0.56 -13.38
N LEU A 169 -2.68 1.64 -13.96
CA LEU A 169 -2.94 1.71 -15.40
C LEU A 169 -1.66 1.63 -16.22
N VAL A 170 -0.60 2.33 -15.79
CA VAL A 170 0.72 2.28 -16.43
C VAL A 170 1.29 0.87 -16.42
N ILE A 171 1.13 0.13 -15.31
CA ILE A 171 1.56 -1.27 -15.21
C ILE A 171 0.72 -2.17 -16.12
N ALA A 172 -0.60 -1.96 -16.20
CA ALA A 172 -1.47 -2.72 -17.11
C ALA A 172 -1.09 -2.53 -18.59
N CYS A 173 -0.62 -1.34 -18.98
CA CYS A 173 -0.14 -1.09 -20.33
C CYS A 173 1.30 -1.60 -20.57
N ASN A 174 2.16 -1.51 -19.55
CA ASN A 174 3.58 -1.82 -19.63
C ASN A 174 4.06 -2.54 -18.36
N PRO A 175 3.86 -3.86 -18.25
CA PRO A 175 4.18 -4.62 -17.03
C PRO A 175 5.69 -4.72 -16.76
N ARG A 176 6.55 -4.34 -17.70
CA ARG A 176 8.02 -4.34 -17.52
C ARG A 176 8.55 -3.13 -16.75
N LEU A 177 7.70 -2.12 -16.48
CA LEU A 177 8.11 -0.90 -15.79
C LEU A 177 8.22 -1.12 -14.27
N PHE A 178 9.39 -1.57 -13.81
CA PHE A 178 9.69 -1.75 -12.39
C PHE A 178 9.40 -0.51 -11.55
N VAL A 179 9.74 0.69 -12.07
CA VAL A 179 9.52 1.96 -11.35
C VAL A 179 8.04 2.18 -11.06
N ALA A 180 7.14 1.82 -11.98
CA ALA A 180 5.71 2.00 -11.78
C ALA A 180 5.18 1.08 -10.66
N GLU A 181 5.64 -0.16 -10.62
CA GLU A 181 5.28 -1.11 -9.55
C GLU A 181 5.89 -0.72 -8.19
N LEU A 182 7.12 -0.20 -8.19
CA LEU A 182 7.77 0.31 -6.99
C LEU A 182 7.00 1.51 -6.41
N LEU A 183 6.62 2.46 -7.26
CA LEU A 183 5.83 3.62 -6.87
C LEU A 183 4.41 3.22 -6.43
N LEU A 184 3.80 2.22 -7.07
CA LEU A 184 2.49 1.70 -6.65
C LEU A 184 2.58 1.13 -5.23
N ALA A 185 3.58 0.30 -4.94
CA ALA A 185 3.78 -0.25 -3.59
C ALA A 185 4.09 0.85 -2.56
N ALA A 186 4.88 1.86 -2.94
CA ALA A 186 5.15 3.03 -2.09
C ALA A 186 3.87 3.83 -1.81
N SER A 187 2.98 4.00 -2.79
CA SER A 187 1.70 4.69 -2.61
C SER A 187 0.77 3.94 -1.65
N ILE A 188 0.77 2.61 -1.67
CA ILE A 188 0.01 1.78 -0.73
C ILE A 188 0.59 1.93 0.70
N CYS A 189 1.90 1.94 0.86
CA CYS A 189 2.53 2.25 2.16
C CYS A 189 2.11 3.63 2.68
N LEU A 190 2.11 4.64 1.79
CA LEU A 190 1.70 5.99 2.13
C LEU A 190 0.23 6.06 2.55
N GLN A 191 -0.68 5.35 1.85
CA GLN A 191 -2.08 5.21 2.24
C GLN A 191 -2.22 4.60 3.64
N GLY A 192 -1.47 3.52 3.92
CA GLY A 192 -1.46 2.87 5.23
C GLY A 192 -1.07 3.84 6.35
N LEU A 193 0.04 4.59 6.18
CA LEU A 193 0.47 5.58 7.16
C LEU A 193 -0.53 6.73 7.30
N TRP A 194 -1.11 7.19 6.19
CA TRP A 194 -2.07 8.28 6.22
C TRP A 194 -3.38 7.91 6.92
N ILE A 195 -3.85 6.66 6.80
CA ILE A 195 -4.99 6.15 7.58
C ILE A 195 -4.71 6.22 9.09
N PHE A 196 -3.47 5.93 9.50
CA PHE A 196 -3.07 6.07 10.91
C PHE A 196 -3.05 7.54 11.35
N GLN A 197 -2.45 8.41 10.54
CA GLN A 197 -2.44 9.85 10.83
C GLN A 197 -3.86 10.43 10.92
N THR A 198 -4.75 10.02 10.02
CA THR A 198 -6.18 10.40 10.05
C THR A 198 -6.84 9.92 11.34
N GLY A 199 -6.54 8.70 11.77
CA GLY A 199 -7.00 8.17 13.05
C GLY A 199 -6.49 8.97 14.26
N LEU A 200 -5.21 9.37 14.26
CA LEU A 200 -4.64 10.22 15.32
C LEU A 200 -5.31 11.59 15.35
N SER A 201 -5.41 12.27 14.20
CA SER A 201 -5.97 13.62 14.08
C SER A 201 -7.45 13.70 14.46
N LEU A 202 -8.22 12.62 14.27
CA LEU A 202 -9.67 12.60 14.56
C LEU A 202 -10.03 12.06 15.95
N TYR A 203 -9.23 11.17 16.53
CA TYR A 203 -9.62 10.44 17.74
C TYR A 203 -8.70 10.64 18.94
N VAL A 204 -7.53 11.25 18.79
CA VAL A 204 -6.59 11.49 19.88
C VAL A 204 -6.47 12.98 20.16
N ASP A 205 -6.93 13.41 21.33
CA ASP A 205 -7.01 14.84 21.71
C ASP A 205 -5.66 15.56 21.67
N ALA A 206 -4.55 14.85 21.92
CA ALA A 206 -3.19 15.41 21.85
C ALA A 206 -2.73 15.78 20.43
N PHE A 207 -3.39 15.26 19.39
CA PHE A 207 -3.07 15.55 17.98
C PHE A 207 -4.11 16.47 17.32
N ILE A 208 -5.08 16.97 18.09
CA ILE A 208 -6.05 17.95 17.61
C ILE A 208 -5.35 19.33 17.62
N PRO A 209 -5.29 20.04 16.47
CA PRO A 209 -4.65 21.36 16.41
C PRO A 209 -5.38 22.38 17.29
N GLU A 210 -4.60 23.26 17.94
CA GLU A 210 -5.11 24.33 18.80
C GLU A 210 -6.17 25.18 18.08
N GLY A 211 -7.34 25.34 18.68
CA GLY A 211 -8.47 26.08 18.10
C GLY A 211 -9.47 25.24 17.31
N CYS A 212 -9.20 23.95 17.13
CA CYS A 212 -10.20 22.97 16.70
C CYS A 212 -10.73 22.22 17.92
N HIS A 213 -12.05 22.21 18.12
CA HIS A 213 -12.66 21.47 19.22
C HIS A 213 -13.54 20.37 18.66
N LYS A 214 -13.50 19.20 19.32
CA LYS A 214 -14.50 18.17 19.11
C LYS A 214 -15.82 18.72 19.65
N LEU A 215 -16.81 18.93 18.77
CA LEU A 215 -18.16 19.27 19.21
C LEU A 215 -18.73 18.08 19.98
N LEU A 216 -18.55 18.09 21.30
CA LEU A 216 -19.30 17.29 22.26
C LEU A 216 -20.52 18.07 22.77
N ASP A 217 -20.90 19.16 22.08
CA ASP A 217 -21.93 20.07 22.57
C ASP A 217 -23.33 19.60 22.13
N VAL A 218 -23.93 18.83 23.04
CA VAL A 218 -25.32 18.60 23.50
C VAL A 218 -26.53 19.19 22.72
N ILE A 219 -26.38 19.98 21.65
CA ILE A 219 -27.52 20.58 20.94
C ILE A 219 -27.61 20.17 19.46
N SER A 220 -26.51 19.73 18.82
CA SER A 220 -26.53 19.34 17.40
C SER A 220 -26.01 17.95 17.07
N GLY A 221 -25.96 17.05 18.06
CA GLY A 221 -25.93 15.60 17.87
C GLY A 221 -24.68 14.97 17.22
N VAL A 222 -24.11 15.50 16.14
CA VAL A 222 -23.19 14.78 15.24
C VAL A 222 -21.90 14.36 15.93
N GLU A 223 -21.87 13.12 16.37
CA GLU A 223 -20.70 12.48 16.94
C GLU A 223 -19.51 12.51 15.94
N GLY A 224 -18.42 13.17 16.33
CA GLY A 224 -17.14 13.14 15.59
C GLY A 224 -16.85 14.32 14.66
N SER A 225 -17.73 15.34 14.58
CA SER A 225 -17.40 16.54 13.80
C SER A 225 -16.47 17.46 14.61
N THR A 226 -15.17 17.45 14.29
CA THR A 226 -14.26 18.50 14.75
C THR A 226 -14.51 19.73 13.89
N LYS A 227 -14.94 20.83 14.51
CA LYS A 227 -15.09 22.13 13.84
C LYS A 227 -14.08 23.10 14.41
N CYS A 228 -13.46 23.87 13.52
CA CYS A 228 -12.63 25.01 13.89
C CYS A 228 -13.55 26.20 14.13
N GLU A 229 -13.37 26.89 15.25
CA GLU A 229 -14.21 28.06 15.62
C GLU A 229 -13.83 29.30 14.81
N LEU A 230 -12.57 29.40 14.37
CA LEU A 230 -12.03 30.49 13.54
C LEU A 230 -11.45 29.96 12.22
N GLU A 231 -11.62 30.73 11.14
CA GLU A 231 -11.03 30.45 9.82
C GLU A 231 -9.49 30.39 9.87
N ASP A 232 -8.87 31.22 10.71
CA ASP A 232 -7.41 31.22 10.90
C ASP A 232 -6.90 29.91 11.52
N SER A 233 -7.65 29.35 12.47
CA SER A 233 -7.34 28.04 13.07
C SER A 233 -7.48 26.90 12.07
N LYS A 234 -8.45 27.02 11.15
CA LYS A 234 -8.64 26.07 10.04
C LYS A 234 -7.46 26.12 9.06
N LEU A 235 -7.05 27.31 8.62
CA LEU A 235 -5.90 27.46 7.73
C LEU A 235 -4.61 26.91 8.36
N ARG A 236 -4.40 27.14 9.67
CA ARG A 236 -3.28 26.57 10.42
C ARG A 236 -3.36 25.03 10.47
N ALA A 237 -4.54 24.47 10.76
CA ALA A 237 -4.74 23.02 10.83
C ALA A 237 -4.47 22.34 9.47
N VAL A 238 -4.97 22.91 8.38
CA VAL A 238 -4.73 22.42 7.01
C VAL A 238 -3.24 22.47 6.67
N ALA A 239 -2.57 23.60 6.92
CA ALA A 239 -1.14 23.74 6.68
C ALA A 239 -0.29 22.74 7.47
N LEU A 240 -0.67 22.45 8.73
CA LEU A 240 -0.02 21.42 9.54
C LEU A 240 -0.22 20.02 8.96
N LEU A 241 -1.44 19.70 8.49
CA LEU A 241 -1.76 18.41 7.87
C LEU A 241 -0.96 18.19 6.58
N ASP A 242 -0.87 19.23 5.73
CA ASP A 242 -0.07 19.22 4.51
C ASP A 242 1.42 19.01 4.82
N PHE A 243 1.94 19.68 5.84
CA PHE A 243 3.32 19.50 6.28
C PHE A 243 3.58 18.08 6.78
N VAL A 244 2.67 17.53 7.60
CA VAL A 244 2.73 16.16 8.08
C VAL A 244 2.65 15.16 6.93
N PHE A 245 1.85 15.44 5.90
CA PHE A 245 1.81 14.61 4.68
C PHE A 245 3.17 14.57 3.98
N VAL A 246 3.86 15.70 3.85
CA VAL A 246 5.22 15.75 3.27
C VAL A 246 6.21 14.92 4.11
N ILE A 247 6.11 14.95 5.44
CA ILE A 247 6.92 14.09 6.32
C ILE A 247 6.65 12.60 6.03
N HIS A 248 5.39 12.20 5.86
CA HIS A 248 5.03 10.82 5.52
C HIS A 248 5.59 10.40 4.15
N VAL A 249 5.57 11.30 3.15
CA VAL A 249 6.20 11.04 1.85
C VAL A 249 7.71 10.80 2.01
N PHE A 250 8.40 11.65 2.77
CA PHE A 250 9.83 11.47 3.04
C PHE A 250 10.13 10.15 3.76
N LEU A 251 9.31 9.79 4.76
CA LEU A 251 9.42 8.52 5.47
C LEU A 251 9.26 7.32 4.53
N VAL A 252 8.29 7.35 3.62
CA VAL A 252 8.09 6.28 2.63
C VAL A 252 9.28 6.19 1.67
N LEU A 253 9.83 7.31 1.20
CA LEU A 253 11.04 7.32 0.37
C LEU A 253 12.24 6.69 1.12
N LEU A 254 12.41 7.03 2.40
CA LEU A 254 13.43 6.41 3.24
C LEU A 254 13.23 4.89 3.35
N ILE A 255 11.99 4.43 3.59
CA ILE A 255 11.67 2.99 3.63
C ILE A 255 12.03 2.30 2.31
N VAL A 256 11.66 2.89 1.17
CA VAL A 256 11.97 2.36 -0.17
C VAL A 256 13.49 2.23 -0.37
N THR A 257 14.26 3.28 -0.05
CA THR A 257 15.72 3.27 -0.20
C THR A 257 16.39 2.23 0.71
N ILE A 258 15.96 2.11 1.96
CA ILE A 258 16.47 1.10 2.91
C ILE A 258 16.19 -0.32 2.40
N ILE A 259 14.97 -0.59 1.95
CA ILE A 259 14.58 -1.92 1.44
C ILE A 259 15.38 -2.26 0.17
N TYR A 260 15.57 -1.28 -0.71
CA TYR A 260 16.39 -1.45 -1.90
C TYR A 260 17.84 -1.78 -1.54
N ALA A 261 18.46 -1.01 -0.64
CA ALA A 261 19.83 -1.24 -0.19
C ALA A 261 20.02 -2.61 0.48
N ILE A 262 19.10 -2.99 1.39
CA ILE A 262 19.14 -4.30 2.07
C ILE A 262 18.97 -5.43 1.06
N SER A 263 18.01 -5.31 0.12
CA SER A 263 17.75 -6.35 -0.88
C SER A 263 18.92 -6.51 -1.84
N ALA A 264 19.53 -5.41 -2.29
CA ALA A 264 20.72 -5.41 -3.14
C ALA A 264 21.91 -6.06 -2.43
N GLY A 265 22.16 -5.71 -1.16
CA GLY A 265 23.22 -6.32 -0.36
C GLY A 265 23.01 -7.82 -0.12
N THR A 266 21.78 -8.25 0.15
CA THR A 266 21.46 -9.66 0.42
C THR A 266 21.59 -10.54 -0.83
N ILE A 267 21.12 -10.04 -1.98
CA ILE A 267 21.18 -10.77 -3.26
C ILE A 267 22.61 -10.73 -3.82
N GLY A 268 23.29 -9.60 -3.77
CA GLY A 268 24.68 -9.46 -4.19
C GLY A 268 25.62 -10.40 -3.41
N ARG A 269 25.40 -10.59 -2.11
CA ARG A 269 26.15 -11.58 -1.31
C ARG A 269 25.86 -13.04 -1.69
N ARG A 270 24.65 -13.35 -2.17
CA ARG A 270 24.32 -14.71 -2.66
C ARG A 270 24.92 -14.98 -4.04
N LEU A 271 24.90 -14.00 -4.94
CA LEU A 271 25.50 -14.12 -6.29
C LEU A 271 27.04 -14.05 -6.25
N GLY A 272 27.62 -13.34 -5.28
CA GLY A 272 29.06 -13.22 -5.07
C GLY A 272 29.71 -14.42 -4.36
N SER A 273 28.93 -15.45 -3.99
CA SER A 273 29.49 -16.73 -3.56
C SER A 273 29.99 -17.46 -4.80
N TYR A 274 31.23 -17.16 -5.19
CA TYR A 274 32.04 -17.75 -6.27
C TYR A 274 31.53 -19.16 -6.64
N GLU A 275 30.65 -19.24 -7.64
CA GLU A 275 30.29 -20.51 -8.24
C GLU A 275 31.54 -20.94 -9.00
N ALA A 276 32.35 -21.78 -8.35
CA ALA A 276 33.55 -22.31 -8.96
C ALA A 276 33.13 -22.93 -10.29
N LEU A 277 33.65 -22.35 -11.38
CA LEU A 277 33.56 -22.93 -12.72
C LEU A 277 33.78 -24.44 -12.57
N PRO A 278 32.84 -25.30 -13.01
CA PRO A 278 33.03 -26.74 -12.92
C PRO A 278 34.31 -27.04 -13.69
N THR A 279 35.40 -27.23 -12.94
CA THR A 279 36.63 -27.73 -13.51
C THR A 279 36.25 -29.15 -13.87
N SER A 280 36.15 -29.41 -15.17
CA SER A 280 35.86 -30.74 -15.70
C SER A 280 37.02 -31.68 -15.34
N ALA A 281 37.06 -32.11 -14.09
CA ALA A 281 37.92 -33.18 -13.61
C ALA A 281 37.15 -34.48 -13.81
N ASN A 282 36.91 -34.84 -15.07
CA ASN A 282 36.67 -36.23 -15.42
C ASN A 282 38.03 -36.92 -15.37
N PRO A 283 38.24 -37.96 -14.55
CA PRO A 283 39.53 -38.60 -14.39
C PRO A 283 39.78 -39.63 -15.49
N VAL A 284 39.67 -39.24 -16.77
CA VAL A 284 40.11 -40.08 -17.90
C VAL A 284 40.49 -39.19 -19.10
N ALA A 285 41.71 -38.66 -19.12
CA ALA A 285 42.55 -38.44 -20.32
C ALA A 285 43.73 -37.49 -19.97
N PRO A 286 44.99 -37.86 -20.25
CA PRO A 286 46.15 -37.03 -19.92
C PRO A 286 46.44 -36.05 -21.05
N ASN A 287 45.82 -34.86 -21.04
CA ASN A 287 46.25 -33.76 -21.88
C ASN A 287 46.72 -32.60 -21.00
N HIS A 288 47.99 -32.70 -20.65
CA HIS A 288 48.79 -31.71 -19.95
C HIS A 288 48.84 -30.42 -20.81
N ILE A 289 47.98 -29.43 -20.53
CA ILE A 289 48.14 -28.09 -21.11
C ILE A 289 49.24 -27.40 -20.30
N GLN A 290 50.47 -27.66 -20.71
CA GLN A 290 51.66 -26.99 -20.20
C GLN A 290 51.65 -25.56 -20.77
N MET A 291 51.37 -24.56 -19.94
CA MET A 291 51.60 -23.17 -20.32
C MET A 291 53.10 -22.96 -20.52
N LYS A 292 53.49 -22.80 -21.78
CA LYS A 292 54.87 -22.55 -22.20
C LYS A 292 55.26 -21.14 -21.77
N ALA A 293 56.12 -21.04 -20.76
CA ALA A 293 56.77 -19.78 -20.40
C ALA A 293 57.63 -19.30 -21.58
N LEU A 294 57.29 -18.13 -22.14
CA LEU A 294 58.14 -17.43 -23.10
C LEU A 294 59.23 -16.69 -22.33
N THR A 295 60.35 -17.36 -22.08
CA THR A 295 61.63 -16.70 -21.80
C THR A 295 62.37 -16.51 -23.12
N GLY A 296 62.23 -15.32 -23.70
CA GLY A 296 63.01 -14.86 -24.85
C GLY A 296 64.31 -14.20 -24.39
N THR A 297 65.41 -14.78 -24.85
CA THR A 297 66.82 -14.46 -24.62
C THR A 297 67.27 -13.12 -25.21
N GLN A 298 68.20 -12.47 -24.51
CA GLN A 298 69.12 -11.45 -25.04
C GLN A 298 69.83 -11.96 -26.31
N ALA A 299 69.91 -11.08 -27.31
CA ALA A 299 71.01 -10.95 -28.25
C ALA A 299 71.21 -9.45 -28.48
#